data_AF-A0A4Z1C0D0-F1
#
_entry.id   AF-A0A4Z1C0D0-F1
#
_cell.length_a   1.000
_cell.length_b   1.000
_cell.length_c   1.000
_cell.angle_alpha   90.00
_cell.angle_beta   90.00
_cell.angle_gamma   90.00
#
_symmetry.space_group_name_H-M   'P 1'
#
loop_
_entity.id
_entity.type
_entity.pdbx_description
1 polymer ?
#
loop_
_entity_poly.entity_id
_entity_poly.type
_entity_poly.pdbx_seq_one_letter_code
_entity_poly.pdbx_strand_id
1 'polypeptide(L)'
;MIRLLPVSTALFLLPFLLIGCGDESDSLPADGRDFDAEGYIAGKPYTGRVIDGYLENARVWLDLDGDGQHTSGPLLLQTSAGVEVELPGGEPTAMTAADGRFSLDVSELEQDPSVSPDLDPRDYPLMALALPGQTIEHTGSGQRVLEQAFMISAPPGIRNVTPLTTLVRQRRVNGIGEFLVGTSDLALALGNINLVSDFVRSGDERAQAYASAFARFLSSQLPQDYKDILRDGDGTERFLSAEAVRLMGISFARNALSIVQIVDEAAIDGDYAGIDIKSLVLPEIELELDDSVIVSSQKVFARAASGLPSSFIGLDALAEMDFRYAEDGRLTAVVTNGCMTPSLAEMVRLINADGKIAATGTQWIPALSLNQNSGTFYDQEGVDERLTFDWNNGTAAFETTTTCHAGLADASEFGGPPEISYEWTLTNGRVTSLTATSNNKTEVLTPDYAFSTDFVVGSVRNVDNIEEEVIDLLAQPQSCAGDIMPEDADEPQVVSAVQPFTVTGDLPIPSGFSNLRLELDTRDGLFRPLRYPVLNEEFQTTEGVSNSTGFEWNFYYPTEASGDLILDQPNLIKTAYLARYDGQRSCGRDFGSTPASSYARVEYSYQRLSEFLAGQIQ
;
A
#
# COMPACT_ATOMS: atom_id res chain seq x y z
N MET A 1 14.57 78.80 78.03
CA MET A 1 13.45 77.90 77.66
C MET A 1 14.08 76.55 77.38
N ILE A 2 14.12 75.65 78.37
CA ILE A 2 13.12 74.60 78.67
C ILE A 2 13.22 73.49 77.60
N ARG A 3 13.51 72.20 77.87
CA ARG A 3 13.81 71.42 79.09
C ARG A 3 14.29 70.01 78.66
N LEU A 4 15.19 69.43 79.47
CA LEU A 4 15.30 68.01 79.91
C LEU A 4 15.62 66.85 78.92
N LEU A 5 16.87 66.38 78.94
CA LEU A 5 17.40 65.14 79.61
C LEU A 5 16.56 63.82 79.66
N PRO A 6 17.21 62.65 79.87
CA PRO A 6 17.13 61.43 79.05
C PRO A 6 16.59 60.21 79.82
N VAL A 7 16.44 59.06 79.15
CA VAL A 7 16.44 57.74 79.82
C VAL A 7 17.24 56.73 79.00
N SER A 8 18.37 56.31 79.55
CA SER A 8 19.06 55.04 79.27
C SER A 8 18.52 53.95 80.18
N THR A 9 18.42 52.71 79.69
CA THR A 9 18.41 51.36 80.35
C THR A 9 17.46 50.44 79.56
N ALA A 10 17.71 49.16 79.29
CA ALA A 10 18.82 48.26 79.54
C ALA A 10 18.80 47.10 78.52
N LEU A 11 19.97 46.50 78.38
CA LEU A 11 20.40 45.32 77.62
C LEU A 11 19.54 44.07 77.86
N PHE A 12 19.14 43.34 76.81
CA PHE A 12 19.02 41.87 76.83
C PHE A 12 19.31 41.30 75.42
N LEU A 13 20.43 40.58 75.33
CA LEU A 13 20.71 39.61 74.28
C LEU A 13 19.74 38.44 74.41
N LEU A 14 19.02 38.10 73.34
CA LEU A 14 18.46 36.76 73.16
C LEU A 14 18.48 36.36 71.66
N PRO A 15 18.86 35.12 71.34
CA PRO A 15 19.07 34.65 69.97
C PRO A 15 17.72 34.34 69.30
N PHE A 16 17.47 34.90 68.13
CA PHE A 16 16.38 34.40 67.28
C PHE A 16 16.85 33.12 66.59
N LEU A 17 16.35 32.01 67.14
CA LEU A 17 16.28 30.71 66.51
C LEU A 17 15.64 30.86 65.12
N LEU A 18 16.40 30.48 64.09
CA LEU A 18 15.88 30.13 62.78
C LEU A 18 14.91 28.96 62.95
N ILE A 19 13.61 29.24 62.99
CA ILE A 19 12.58 28.24 62.76
C ILE A 19 12.35 28.24 61.26
N GLY A 20 13.00 27.30 60.58
CA GLY A 20 12.58 26.88 59.26
C GLY A 20 11.23 26.18 59.40
N CYS A 21 10.17 26.80 58.86
CA CYS A 21 9.03 26.02 58.39
C CYS A 21 9.44 25.48 57.02
N GLY A 22 9.84 24.20 57.02
CA GLY A 22 9.83 23.39 55.81
C GLY A 22 8.38 23.02 55.53
N ASP A 23 7.79 23.68 54.55
CA ASP A 23 6.89 22.98 53.64
C ASP A 23 7.82 22.38 52.58
N GLU A 24 8.05 21.07 52.65
CA GLU A 24 8.61 20.28 51.56
C GLU A 24 7.62 20.37 50.39
N SER A 25 7.88 21.27 49.44
CA SER A 25 7.31 21.15 48.11
C SER A 25 8.17 20.14 47.33
N ASP A 26 7.70 18.90 47.24
CA ASP A 26 8.37 17.82 46.50
C ASP A 26 8.32 17.99 44.96
N SER A 27 8.15 19.19 44.45
CA SER A 27 8.31 19.49 43.03
C SER A 27 9.19 20.71 42.84
N LEU A 28 10.44 20.48 42.47
CA LEU A 28 11.29 21.51 41.88
C LEU A 28 10.62 22.01 40.58
N PRO A 29 10.72 23.30 40.24
CA PRO A 29 10.33 23.76 38.91
C PRO A 29 11.29 23.11 37.91
N ALA A 30 10.77 22.19 37.11
CA ALA A 30 11.52 21.62 36.00
C ALA A 30 11.85 22.75 35.02
N ASP A 31 13.14 23.04 34.84
CA ASP A 31 13.57 23.70 33.61
C ASP A 31 13.29 22.70 32.48
N GLY A 32 12.71 23.17 31.36
CA GLY A 32 12.12 22.34 30.29
C GLY A 32 13.10 21.43 29.52
N ARG A 33 14.15 20.93 30.17
CA ARG A 33 15.10 19.92 29.71
C ARG A 33 15.01 18.62 30.50
N ASP A 34 14.32 18.60 31.65
CA ASP A 34 14.01 17.37 32.36
C ASP A 34 12.79 16.71 31.69
N PHE A 35 13.05 15.62 30.98
CA PHE A 35 12.02 14.69 30.52
C PHE A 35 11.05 14.39 31.68
N ASP A 36 9.73 14.46 31.41
CA ASP A 36 8.63 14.08 32.31
C ASP A 36 8.58 12.55 32.60
N ALA A 37 9.75 11.97 32.86
CA ALA A 37 9.95 10.59 33.20
C ALA A 37 9.72 10.38 34.71
N GLU A 38 8.52 10.63 35.20
CA GLU A 38 8.06 9.86 36.36
C GLU A 38 8.06 8.39 35.92
N GLY A 39 9.11 7.64 36.28
CA GLY A 39 9.24 6.24 35.90
C GLY A 39 7.96 5.48 36.26
N TYR A 40 7.46 4.66 35.34
CA TYR A 40 6.34 3.78 35.64
C TYR A 40 6.70 2.87 36.81
N ILE A 41 5.77 2.73 37.75
CA ILE A 41 5.88 1.85 38.91
C ILE A 41 4.97 0.65 38.64
N ALA A 42 5.56 -0.54 38.54
CA ALA A 42 4.81 -1.79 38.34
C ALA A 42 3.71 -1.98 39.41
N GLY A 43 2.55 -2.50 39.00
CA GLY A 43 1.37 -2.67 39.86
C GLY A 43 0.59 -1.37 40.15
N LYS A 44 0.83 -0.31 39.36
CA LYS A 44 0.02 0.91 39.36
C LYS A 44 -0.70 1.05 38.02
N PRO A 45 -1.81 1.81 37.97
CA PRO A 45 -2.43 2.16 36.70
C PRO A 45 -1.41 2.78 35.73
N TYR A 46 -1.51 2.44 34.45
CA TYR A 46 -0.63 3.01 33.42
C TYR A 46 -1.19 4.34 32.94
N THR A 47 -0.49 5.43 33.26
CA THR A 47 -0.99 6.81 33.09
C THR A 47 -0.21 7.60 32.06
N GLY A 48 -0.88 8.50 31.36
CA GLY A 48 -0.26 9.39 30.39
C GLY A 48 -1.19 10.49 29.91
N ARG A 49 -0.92 11.04 28.72
CA ARG A 49 -1.72 12.10 28.11
C ARG A 49 -1.94 11.88 26.61
N VAL A 50 -3.05 12.37 26.10
CA VAL A 50 -3.35 12.46 24.67
C VAL A 50 -3.34 13.93 24.23
N ILE A 51 -2.56 14.27 23.19
CA ILE A 51 -2.18 15.66 22.86
C ILE A 51 -2.18 15.90 21.33
N ASP A 52 -3.13 16.72 20.87
CA ASP A 52 -3.09 17.55 19.64
C ASP A 52 -3.13 19.07 20.01
N GLY A 53 -3.10 19.33 21.32
CA GLY A 53 -4.13 20.08 22.04
C GLY A 53 -4.70 19.09 23.05
N TYR A 54 -4.76 19.41 24.34
CA TYR A 54 -5.07 18.35 25.32
C TYR A 54 -6.48 17.78 25.05
N LEU A 55 -6.58 16.48 24.74
CA LEU A 55 -7.82 15.86 24.27
C LEU A 55 -8.59 15.23 25.43
N GLU A 56 -9.63 15.89 25.93
CA GLU A 56 -10.60 15.34 26.87
C GLU A 56 -11.68 14.52 26.14
N ASN A 57 -12.15 13.43 26.74
CA ASN A 57 -13.11 12.49 26.15
C ASN A 57 -12.63 11.86 24.82
N ALA A 58 -11.34 11.52 24.74
CA ALA A 58 -10.79 10.63 23.72
C ALA A 58 -10.67 9.20 24.29
N ARG A 59 -10.85 8.19 23.45
CA ARG A 59 -10.60 6.79 23.81
C ARG A 59 -9.11 6.51 23.75
N VAL A 60 -8.56 5.80 24.73
CA VAL A 60 -7.18 5.33 24.69
C VAL A 60 -7.10 3.89 25.17
N TRP A 61 -6.27 3.08 24.52
CA TRP A 61 -6.03 1.70 24.92
C TRP A 61 -4.59 1.30 24.68
N LEU A 62 -4.20 0.21 25.34
CA LEU A 62 -2.92 -0.46 25.14
C LEU A 62 -3.11 -1.56 24.09
N ASP A 63 -2.43 -1.43 22.94
CA ASP A 63 -2.55 -2.32 21.79
C ASP A 63 -1.61 -3.53 21.98
N LEU A 64 -2.18 -4.62 22.50
CA LEU A 64 -1.47 -5.81 22.97
C LEU A 64 -1.26 -6.84 21.86
N ASP A 65 -2.23 -6.97 20.95
CA ASP A 65 -2.17 -7.89 19.82
C ASP A 65 -1.53 -7.25 18.56
N GLY A 66 -1.37 -5.93 18.56
CA GLY A 66 -0.66 -5.18 17.54
C GLY A 66 -1.52 -4.85 16.31
N ASP A 67 -2.82 -5.08 16.36
CA ASP A 67 -3.73 -4.78 15.25
C ASP A 67 -4.17 -3.30 15.20
N GLY A 68 -3.88 -2.54 16.26
CA GLY A 68 -4.17 -1.10 16.34
C GLY A 68 -5.67 -0.78 16.37
N GLN A 69 -6.53 -1.75 16.64
CA GLN A 69 -7.90 -1.61 17.08
C GLN A 69 -7.99 -2.01 18.56
N HIS A 70 -9.12 -1.72 19.21
CA HIS A 70 -9.35 -2.19 20.57
C HIS A 70 -9.95 -3.61 20.56
N THR A 71 -9.34 -4.54 21.29
CA THR A 71 -9.88 -5.89 21.50
C THR A 71 -10.57 -6.03 22.85
N SER A 72 -11.89 -6.18 22.83
CA SER A 72 -12.67 -6.53 24.03
C SER A 72 -12.38 -7.97 24.46
N GLY A 73 -12.43 -8.22 25.77
CA GLY A 73 -12.17 -9.56 26.31
C GLY A 73 -13.16 -10.65 25.90
N PRO A 74 -12.74 -11.92 25.92
CA PRO A 74 -11.37 -12.37 26.26
C PRO A 74 -10.39 -12.20 25.08
N LEU A 75 -9.15 -11.79 25.38
CA LEU A 75 -8.03 -11.71 24.43
C LEU A 75 -7.00 -12.82 24.73
N LEU A 76 -6.56 -13.53 23.69
CA LEU A 76 -5.49 -14.53 23.79
C LEU A 76 -4.18 -13.94 23.25
N LEU A 77 -3.14 -13.91 24.08
CA LEU A 77 -1.82 -13.40 23.72
C LEU A 77 -0.78 -14.50 23.81
N GLN A 78 0.01 -14.66 22.75
CA GLN A 78 1.18 -15.51 22.80
C GLN A 78 2.38 -14.72 23.32
N THR A 79 2.93 -15.13 24.45
CA THR A 79 4.10 -14.51 25.06
C THR A 79 5.38 -14.83 24.30
N SER A 80 6.46 -14.07 24.55
CA SER A 80 7.80 -14.34 23.99
C SER A 80 8.38 -15.71 24.38
N ALA A 81 7.83 -16.34 25.42
CA ALA A 81 8.15 -17.70 25.84
C ALA A 81 7.32 -18.78 25.11
N GLY A 82 6.42 -18.40 24.20
CA GLY A 82 5.52 -19.29 23.47
C GLY A 82 4.32 -19.79 24.27
N VAL A 83 4.06 -19.21 25.45
CA VAL A 83 2.91 -19.53 26.32
C VAL A 83 1.74 -18.63 25.94
N GLU A 84 0.54 -19.20 25.79
CA GLU A 84 -0.70 -18.43 25.63
C GLU A 84 -1.23 -17.94 26.99
N VAL A 85 -1.49 -16.65 27.08
CA VAL A 85 -2.10 -15.96 28.23
C VAL A 85 -3.46 -15.45 27.80
N GLU A 86 -4.48 -15.68 28.61
CA GLU A 86 -5.82 -15.14 28.41
C GLU A 86 -6.02 -13.90 29.29
N LEU A 87 -6.43 -12.79 28.67
CA LEU A 87 -6.86 -11.57 29.35
C LEU A 87 -8.39 -11.47 29.28
N PRO A 88 -9.11 -11.79 30.38
CA PRO A 88 -10.58 -11.84 30.36
C PRO A 88 -11.25 -10.51 30.02
N GLY A 89 -10.64 -9.39 30.38
CA GLY A 89 -11.11 -8.03 30.07
C GLY A 89 -10.72 -7.55 28.68
N GLY A 90 -9.77 -8.22 28.03
CA GLY A 90 -9.19 -7.79 26.76
C GLY A 90 -8.10 -6.74 26.98
N GLU A 91 -8.04 -5.76 26.08
CA GLU A 91 -7.05 -4.69 26.14
C GLU A 91 -7.43 -3.61 27.17
N PRO A 92 -6.48 -3.21 28.04
CA PRO A 92 -6.68 -2.09 28.96
C PRO A 92 -7.08 -0.82 28.21
N THR A 93 -8.24 -0.24 28.55
CA THR A 93 -8.80 0.94 27.88
C THR A 93 -9.39 1.96 28.87
N ALA A 94 -9.40 3.24 28.50
CA ALA A 94 -10.02 4.33 29.26
C ALA A 94 -10.48 5.48 28.36
N MET A 95 -11.32 6.36 28.91
CA MET A 95 -11.55 7.70 28.35
C MET A 95 -10.60 8.70 29.01
N THR A 96 -10.06 9.62 28.22
CA THR A 96 -9.26 10.71 28.76
C THR A 96 -10.13 11.69 29.54
N ALA A 97 -9.60 12.16 30.66
CA ALA A 97 -10.17 13.21 31.48
C ALA A 97 -9.62 14.59 31.06
N ALA A 98 -9.91 15.61 31.88
CA ALA A 98 -9.37 16.96 31.73
C ALA A 98 -7.85 16.95 31.53
N ASP A 99 -7.38 17.89 30.71
CA ASP A 99 -5.98 18.01 30.25
C ASP A 99 -5.46 16.75 29.53
N GLY A 100 -6.37 15.98 28.94
CA GLY A 100 -6.09 14.80 28.13
C GLY A 100 -5.48 13.63 28.91
N ARG A 101 -5.61 13.62 30.24
CA ARG A 101 -5.02 12.59 31.09
C ARG A 101 -5.77 11.28 31.00
N PHE A 102 -5.05 10.16 30.98
CA PHE A 102 -5.65 8.82 31.11
C PHE A 102 -5.02 8.01 32.24
N SER A 103 -5.73 6.96 32.65
CA SER A 103 -5.30 5.99 33.64
C SER A 103 -5.87 4.62 33.27
N LEU A 104 -5.04 3.76 32.67
CA LEU A 104 -5.42 2.40 32.29
C LEU A 104 -5.26 1.45 33.49
N ASP A 105 -6.27 0.63 33.74
CA ASP A 105 -6.15 -0.48 34.68
C ASP A 105 -5.40 -1.62 33.98
N VAL A 106 -4.19 -1.89 34.46
CA VAL A 106 -3.28 -2.93 33.91
C VAL A 106 -3.12 -4.10 34.88
N SER A 107 -4.01 -4.24 35.87
CA SER A 107 -3.94 -5.33 36.85
C SER A 107 -4.03 -6.72 36.21
N GLU A 108 -4.74 -6.87 35.09
CA GLU A 108 -4.80 -8.14 34.34
C GLU A 108 -3.48 -8.51 33.66
N LEU A 109 -2.51 -7.59 33.57
CA LEU A 109 -1.18 -7.88 33.03
C LEU A 109 -0.27 -8.59 34.05
N GLU A 110 -0.61 -8.56 35.34
CA GLU A 110 0.07 -9.34 36.38
C GLU A 110 -0.28 -10.83 36.20
N GLN A 111 0.73 -11.64 35.91
CA GLN A 111 0.56 -13.06 35.61
C GLN A 111 0.94 -13.92 36.81
N ASP A 112 0.41 -15.14 36.90
CA ASP A 112 0.95 -16.12 37.84
C ASP A 112 2.39 -16.44 37.41
N PRO A 113 3.42 -16.17 38.26
CA PRO A 113 4.82 -16.38 37.89
C PRO A 113 5.16 -17.84 37.56
N SER A 114 4.29 -18.79 37.90
CA SER A 114 4.41 -20.20 37.53
C SER A 114 3.92 -20.52 36.12
N VAL A 115 3.16 -19.62 35.50
CA VAL A 115 2.61 -19.73 34.13
C VAL A 115 3.39 -18.86 33.15
N SER A 116 3.58 -17.58 33.48
CA SER A 116 4.29 -16.60 32.64
C SER A 116 4.84 -15.45 33.51
N PRO A 117 5.94 -14.78 33.11
CA PRO A 117 6.26 -13.46 33.63
C PRO A 117 5.13 -12.45 33.38
N ASP A 118 5.05 -11.43 34.23
CA ASP A 118 4.16 -10.28 34.04
C ASP A 118 4.40 -9.62 32.67
N LEU A 119 3.33 -9.16 32.05
CA LEU A 119 3.40 -8.36 30.82
C LEU A 119 3.68 -6.90 31.21
N ASP A 120 4.80 -6.33 30.77
CA ASP A 120 5.11 -4.93 31.03
C ASP A 120 4.31 -4.04 30.07
N PRO A 121 3.43 -3.14 30.55
CA PRO A 121 2.66 -2.26 29.68
C PRO A 121 3.55 -1.33 28.83
N ARG A 122 4.83 -1.14 29.19
CA ARG A 122 5.78 -0.36 28.40
C ARG A 122 6.27 -1.08 27.14
N ASP A 123 6.05 -2.38 27.02
CA ASP A 123 6.45 -3.15 25.84
C ASP A 123 5.43 -3.03 24.69
N TYR A 124 4.27 -2.43 24.97
CA TYR A 124 3.17 -2.29 24.02
C TYR A 124 2.91 -0.83 23.65
N PRO A 125 2.51 -0.56 22.40
CA PRO A 125 2.13 0.78 21.97
C PRO A 125 0.80 1.23 22.60
N LEU A 126 0.64 2.55 22.71
CA LEU A 126 -0.64 3.15 23.04
C LEU A 126 -1.32 3.63 21.76
N MET A 127 -2.62 3.43 21.69
CA MET A 127 -3.49 3.95 20.65
C MET A 127 -4.50 4.90 21.28
N ALA A 128 -4.83 6.00 20.59
CA ALA A 128 -5.91 6.89 21.00
C ALA A 128 -6.76 7.31 19.80
N LEU A 129 -8.06 7.48 20.07
CA LEU A 129 -9.06 7.83 19.08
C LEU A 129 -9.85 9.05 19.57
N ALA A 130 -9.78 10.12 18.79
CA ALA A 130 -10.66 11.26 18.96
C ALA A 130 -12.04 10.91 18.41
N LEU A 131 -13.07 11.15 19.22
CA LEU A 131 -14.47 10.83 18.92
C LEU A 131 -15.18 12.08 18.37
N PRO A 132 -15.78 12.00 17.17
CA PRO A 132 -16.43 13.14 16.53
C PRO A 132 -17.68 13.56 17.31
N GLY A 133 -17.78 14.85 17.63
CA GLY A 133 -18.86 15.46 18.42
C GLY A 133 -18.74 15.25 19.94
N GLN A 134 -17.74 14.49 20.41
CA GLN A 134 -17.60 14.13 21.82
C GLN A 134 -16.26 14.57 22.42
N THR A 135 -15.15 14.39 21.71
CA THR A 135 -13.82 14.79 22.18
C THR A 135 -13.69 16.31 22.21
N ILE A 136 -13.16 16.84 23.31
CA ILE A 136 -12.92 18.26 23.53
C ILE A 136 -11.42 18.49 23.54
N GLU A 137 -10.94 19.31 22.61
CA GLU A 137 -9.56 19.76 22.55
C GLU A 137 -9.40 21.04 23.38
N HIS A 138 -8.43 21.05 24.30
CA HIS A 138 -8.04 22.25 25.05
C HIS A 138 -6.83 22.87 24.39
N THR A 139 -7.01 24.08 23.86
CA THR A 139 -5.95 24.89 23.24
C THR A 139 -5.71 26.17 24.03
N GLY A 140 -4.62 26.89 23.73
CA GLY A 140 -4.39 28.23 24.28
C GLY A 140 -5.51 29.25 23.95
N SER A 141 -6.31 28.98 22.91
CA SER A 141 -7.46 29.80 22.50
C SER A 141 -8.79 29.42 23.16
N GLY A 142 -8.82 28.32 23.92
CA GLY A 142 -10.01 27.80 24.60
C GLY A 142 -10.30 26.34 24.26
N GLN A 143 -11.47 25.88 24.71
CA GLN A 143 -11.99 24.53 24.46
C GLN A 143 -12.74 24.45 23.14
N ARG A 144 -12.52 23.38 22.38
CA ARG A 144 -13.17 23.12 21.09
C ARG A 144 -13.64 21.68 21.01
N VAL A 145 -14.90 21.47 20.67
CA VAL A 145 -15.40 20.12 20.32
C VAL A 145 -14.86 19.74 18.94
N LEU A 146 -14.29 18.54 18.84
CA LEU A 146 -13.78 18.01 17.58
C LEU A 146 -14.93 17.37 16.81
N GLU A 147 -15.19 17.84 15.58
CA GLU A 147 -16.26 17.32 14.71
C GLU A 147 -15.80 16.13 13.85
N GLN A 148 -14.52 15.79 13.91
CA GLN A 148 -13.90 14.78 13.08
C GLN A 148 -13.15 13.79 13.94
N ALA A 149 -13.23 12.51 13.56
CA ALA A 149 -12.44 11.46 14.18
C ALA A 149 -11.01 11.48 13.62
N PHE A 150 -10.05 11.07 14.44
CA PHE A 150 -8.71 10.68 14.00
C PHE A 150 -8.09 9.73 15.01
N MET A 151 -7.23 8.85 14.51
CA MET A 151 -6.49 7.89 15.32
C MET A 151 -5.02 8.33 15.41
N ILE A 152 -4.47 8.32 16.62
CA ILE A 152 -3.06 8.62 16.91
C ILE A 152 -2.50 7.54 17.82
N SER A 153 -1.17 7.45 17.90
CA SER A 153 -0.49 6.39 18.63
C SER A 153 0.83 6.87 19.23
N ALA A 154 1.35 6.10 20.16
CA ALA A 154 2.69 6.26 20.70
C ALA A 154 3.44 4.92 20.67
N PRO A 155 4.76 4.94 20.40
CA PRO A 155 5.56 3.73 20.45
C PRO A 155 5.65 3.18 21.88
N PRO A 156 6.00 1.89 22.05
CA PRO A 156 6.20 1.28 23.36
C PRO A 156 7.05 2.15 24.30
N GLY A 157 6.55 2.34 25.53
CA GLY A 157 7.21 3.07 26.61
C GLY A 157 6.99 4.59 26.60
N ILE A 158 6.44 5.16 25.52
CA ILE A 158 6.10 6.59 25.44
C ILE A 158 4.63 6.78 25.83
N ARG A 159 4.38 7.62 26.84
CA ARG A 159 3.05 7.81 27.46
C ARG A 159 2.33 9.08 27.02
N ASN A 160 2.96 9.90 26.19
CA ASN A 160 2.32 11.01 25.50
C ASN A 160 1.88 10.50 24.13
N VAL A 161 0.57 10.41 23.89
CA VAL A 161 0.00 9.99 22.62
C VAL A 161 -0.32 11.23 21.80
N THR A 162 0.45 11.47 20.75
CA THR A 162 0.37 12.67 19.92
C THR A 162 0.48 12.33 18.43
N PRO A 163 0.08 13.23 17.52
CA PRO A 163 0.37 13.06 16.09
C PRO A 163 1.88 12.92 15.79
N LEU A 164 2.75 13.56 16.58
CA LEU A 164 4.20 13.43 16.45
C LEU A 164 4.71 12.06 16.91
N THR A 165 4.22 11.53 18.04
CA THR A 165 4.57 10.16 18.46
C THR A 165 3.99 9.10 17.52
N THR A 166 2.88 9.43 16.86
CA THR A 166 2.31 8.57 15.80
C THR A 166 3.32 8.43 14.68
N LEU A 167 3.93 9.54 14.24
CA LEU A 167 4.94 9.51 13.18
C LEU A 167 6.16 8.68 13.60
N VAL A 168 6.61 8.82 14.86
CA VAL A 168 7.70 8.00 15.42
C VAL A 168 7.34 6.51 15.39
N ARG A 169 6.14 6.13 15.83
CA ARG A 169 5.68 4.73 15.81
C ARG A 169 5.62 4.21 14.38
N GLN A 170 4.98 4.95 13.47
CA GLN A 170 4.78 4.50 12.08
C GLN A 170 6.09 4.30 11.34
N ARG A 171 7.12 5.13 11.57
CA ARG A 171 8.45 4.88 11.02
C ARG A 171 9.11 3.63 11.56
N ARG A 172 8.95 3.34 12.86
CA ARG A 172 9.52 2.15 13.50
C ARG A 172 8.84 0.86 13.02
N VAL A 173 7.51 0.81 13.02
CA VAL A 173 6.76 -0.42 12.66
C VAL A 173 6.84 -0.74 11.17
N ASN A 174 7.04 0.26 10.31
CA ASN A 174 7.20 0.07 8.86
C ASN A 174 8.66 -0.08 8.42
N GLY A 175 9.61 -0.25 9.35
CA GLY A 175 11.02 -0.53 9.02
C GLY A 175 11.80 0.64 8.39
N ILE A 176 11.26 1.86 8.44
CA ILE A 176 11.83 3.08 7.84
C ILE A 176 13.00 3.64 8.68
N GLY A 177 13.15 3.14 9.91
CA GLY A 177 14.22 3.54 10.83
C GLY A 177 13.91 4.78 11.67
N GLU A 178 14.75 5.03 12.68
CA GLU A 178 14.61 6.16 13.60
C GLU A 178 14.96 7.51 12.94
N PHE A 179 14.46 8.60 13.50
CA PHE A 179 14.86 9.95 13.12
C PHE A 179 16.30 10.22 13.56
N LEU A 180 17.24 10.08 12.63
CA LEU A 180 18.59 10.58 12.80
C LEU A 180 18.70 11.94 12.11
N VAL A 181 19.04 12.98 12.87
CA VAL A 181 19.15 14.35 12.34
C VAL A 181 20.18 14.36 11.20
N GLY A 182 19.75 14.82 10.03
CA GLY A 182 20.59 14.91 8.83
C GLY A 182 20.64 13.66 7.94
N THR A 183 19.81 12.64 8.20
CA THR A 183 19.76 11.41 7.38
C THR A 183 18.57 11.33 6.43
N SER A 184 17.61 12.25 6.53
CA SER A 184 16.48 12.39 5.59
C SER A 184 16.00 13.84 5.53
N ASP A 185 15.33 14.20 4.43
CA ASP A 185 14.74 15.53 4.26
C ASP A 185 13.69 15.83 5.34
N LEU A 186 12.91 14.82 5.75
CA LEU A 186 11.95 14.95 6.84
C LEU A 186 12.65 15.23 8.18
N ALA A 187 13.75 14.54 8.49
CA ALA A 187 14.52 14.81 9.71
C ALA A 187 15.11 16.23 9.72
N LEU A 188 15.57 16.72 8.55
CA LEU A 188 16.04 18.09 8.40
C LEU A 188 14.91 19.11 8.59
N ALA A 189 13.73 18.85 7.99
CA ALA A 189 12.56 19.71 8.09
C ALA A 189 12.04 19.80 9.54
N LEU A 190 11.90 18.67 10.24
CA LEU A 190 11.51 18.62 11.64
C LEU A 190 12.51 19.34 12.57
N GLY A 191 13.80 19.36 12.21
CA GLY A 191 14.83 20.06 12.95
C GLY A 191 15.00 19.53 14.38
N ASN A 192 14.99 20.41 15.37
CA ASN A 192 15.23 20.08 16.79
C ASN A 192 13.93 19.84 17.59
N ILE A 193 12.81 19.57 16.92
CA ILE A 193 11.54 19.30 17.62
C ILE A 193 11.67 18.00 18.41
N ASN A 194 11.22 18.03 19.67
CA ASN A 194 11.10 16.83 20.46
C ASN A 194 9.75 16.14 20.16
N LEU A 195 9.82 15.07 19.36
CA LEU A 195 8.63 14.35 18.87
C LEU A 195 7.87 13.57 19.96
N VAL A 196 8.46 13.37 21.14
CA VAL A 196 7.87 12.57 22.24
C VAL A 196 7.49 13.39 23.47
N SER A 197 7.81 14.69 23.51
CA SER A 197 7.47 15.57 24.63
C SER A 197 6.03 16.09 24.56
N ASP A 198 5.56 16.59 25.72
CA ASP A 198 4.38 17.43 25.80
C ASP A 198 4.70 18.83 25.25
N PHE A 199 4.49 19.01 23.94
CA PHE A 199 4.78 20.27 23.24
C PHE A 199 3.87 21.42 23.67
N VAL A 200 2.67 21.12 24.19
CA VAL A 200 1.74 22.14 24.72
C VAL A 200 2.31 22.72 26.00
N ARG A 201 2.82 21.87 26.89
CA ARG A 201 3.45 22.31 28.14
C ARG A 201 4.74 23.09 27.89
N SER A 202 5.54 22.69 26.91
CA SER A 202 6.78 23.40 26.57
C SER A 202 6.55 24.69 25.77
N GLY A 203 5.33 24.92 25.27
CA GLY A 203 5.01 26.07 24.41
C GLY A 203 5.73 26.00 23.06
N ASP A 204 5.96 24.80 22.51
CA ASP A 204 6.58 24.62 21.20
C ASP A 204 5.51 24.79 20.11
N GLU A 205 5.33 26.05 19.67
CA GLU A 205 4.33 26.44 18.68
C GLU A 205 4.55 25.75 17.32
N ARG A 206 5.81 25.44 16.97
CA ARG A 206 6.15 24.74 15.73
C ARG A 206 5.72 23.28 15.78
N ALA A 207 6.05 22.60 16.88
CA ALA A 207 5.60 21.23 17.12
C ALA A 207 4.07 21.13 17.15
N GLN A 208 3.40 22.11 17.76
CA GLN A 208 1.95 22.19 17.78
C GLN A 208 1.36 22.37 16.37
N ALA A 209 1.89 23.27 15.55
CA ALA A 209 1.41 23.47 14.18
C ALA A 209 1.53 22.20 13.33
N TYR A 210 2.65 21.47 13.43
CA TYR A 210 2.80 20.17 12.76
C TYR A 210 1.83 19.13 13.29
N ALA A 211 1.69 19.02 14.61
CA ALA A 211 0.78 18.05 15.22
C ALA A 211 -0.66 18.24 14.73
N SER A 212 -1.15 19.48 14.72
CA SER A 212 -2.51 19.78 14.25
C SER A 212 -2.70 19.53 12.74
N ALA A 213 -1.68 19.82 11.92
CA ALA A 213 -1.74 19.48 10.50
C ALA A 213 -1.75 17.95 10.27
N PHE A 214 -0.95 17.20 11.04
CA PHE A 214 -0.95 15.74 11.01
C PHE A 214 -2.27 15.14 11.50
N ALA A 215 -2.87 15.66 12.58
CA ALA A 215 -4.17 15.23 13.06
C ALA A 215 -5.26 15.43 11.99
N ARG A 216 -5.23 16.57 11.29
CA ARG A 216 -6.14 16.84 10.17
C ARG A 216 -5.96 15.86 9.00
N PHE A 217 -4.71 15.53 8.65
CA PHE A 217 -4.44 14.52 7.63
C PHE A 217 -4.89 13.12 8.08
N LEU A 218 -4.53 12.68 9.28
CA LEU A 218 -4.97 11.40 9.83
C LEU A 218 -6.51 11.29 9.88
N SER A 219 -7.18 12.40 10.12
CA SER A 219 -8.63 12.48 10.05
C SER A 219 -9.17 12.26 8.64
N SER A 220 -8.50 12.76 7.59
CA SER A 220 -8.95 12.55 6.21
C SER A 220 -8.82 11.09 5.77
N GLN A 221 -7.92 10.33 6.38
CA GLN A 221 -7.69 8.91 6.07
C GLN A 221 -8.73 7.96 6.67
N LEU A 222 -9.50 8.39 7.67
CA LEU A 222 -10.54 7.53 8.27
C LEU A 222 -11.77 7.43 7.36
N PRO A 223 -12.28 6.20 7.07
CA PRO A 223 -13.51 6.00 6.31
C PRO A 223 -14.70 6.73 6.90
N GLN A 224 -15.56 7.27 6.04
CA GLN A 224 -16.75 8.01 6.48
C GLN A 224 -17.72 7.13 7.28
N ASP A 225 -17.93 5.88 6.86
CA ASP A 225 -18.78 4.92 7.56
C ASP A 225 -18.30 4.68 9.00
N TYR A 226 -16.97 4.63 9.20
CA TYR A 226 -16.41 4.49 10.54
C TYR A 226 -16.63 5.76 11.38
N LYS A 227 -16.42 6.95 10.79
CA LYS A 227 -16.69 8.23 11.46
C LYS A 227 -18.14 8.33 11.92
N ASP A 228 -19.08 7.86 11.10
CA ASP A 228 -20.51 7.90 11.43
C ASP A 228 -20.87 6.94 12.58
N ILE A 229 -20.24 5.76 12.64
CA ILE A 229 -20.37 4.84 13.79
C ILE A 229 -19.81 5.49 15.07
N LEU A 230 -18.64 6.11 14.99
CA LEU A 230 -17.96 6.71 16.14
C LEU A 230 -18.68 7.93 16.73
N ARG A 231 -19.58 8.60 15.99
CA ARG A 231 -20.33 9.76 16.49
C ARG A 231 -21.20 9.43 17.70
N ASP A 232 -21.86 8.28 17.65
CA ASP A 232 -22.73 7.80 18.72
C ASP A 232 -22.05 6.70 19.57
N GLY A 233 -20.84 6.30 19.15
CA GLY A 233 -20.03 5.26 19.77
C GLY A 233 -19.17 5.76 20.93
N ASP A 234 -18.41 4.84 21.51
CA ASP A 234 -17.46 5.14 22.57
C ASP A 234 -16.00 4.89 22.17
N GLY A 235 -15.74 4.45 20.94
CA GLY A 235 -14.40 4.20 20.40
C GLY A 235 -13.90 2.78 20.62
N THR A 236 -14.74 1.86 21.08
CA THR A 236 -14.42 0.43 21.19
C THR A 236 -14.88 -0.39 19.98
N GLU A 237 -15.50 0.25 19.00
CA GLU A 237 -16.02 -0.38 17.80
C GLU A 237 -14.89 -0.82 16.87
N ARG A 238 -14.82 -2.12 16.55
CA ARG A 238 -13.89 -2.64 15.54
C ARG A 238 -14.47 -2.47 14.15
N PHE A 239 -13.85 -1.61 13.35
CA PHE A 239 -14.24 -1.35 11.96
C PHE A 239 -13.11 -1.65 10.97
N LEU A 240 -11.87 -1.25 11.31
CA LEU A 240 -10.72 -1.44 10.44
C LEU A 240 -10.09 -2.81 10.70
N SER A 241 -9.55 -3.43 9.65
CA SER A 241 -8.62 -4.55 9.79
C SER A 241 -7.24 -4.05 10.28
N ALA A 242 -6.40 -4.96 10.75
CA ALA A 242 -5.02 -4.65 11.11
C ALA A 242 -4.26 -4.07 9.90
N GLU A 243 -4.52 -4.63 8.72
CA GLU A 243 -3.95 -4.24 7.44
C GLU A 243 -4.37 -2.81 7.06
N ALA A 244 -5.64 -2.45 7.24
CA ALA A 244 -6.14 -1.10 7.00
C ALA A 244 -5.47 -0.07 7.92
N VAL A 245 -5.34 -0.38 9.22
CA VAL A 245 -4.62 0.49 10.18
C VAL A 245 -3.15 0.66 9.77
N ARG A 246 -2.49 -0.41 9.31
CA ARG A 246 -1.11 -0.37 8.81
C ARG A 246 -0.99 0.53 7.57
N LEU A 247 -1.88 0.39 6.59
CA LEU A 247 -1.89 1.20 5.37
C LEU A 247 -2.10 2.69 5.65
N MET A 248 -3.03 3.03 6.55
CA MET A 248 -3.20 4.41 7.02
C MET A 248 -1.91 4.96 7.66
N GLY A 249 -1.20 4.13 8.45
CA GLY A 249 0.08 4.49 9.05
C GLY A 249 1.20 4.72 8.03
N ILE A 250 1.27 3.90 6.99
CA ILE A 250 2.20 4.02 5.86
C ILE A 250 1.92 5.30 5.07
N SER A 251 0.66 5.56 4.73
CA SER A 251 0.22 6.79 4.06
C SER A 251 0.64 8.03 4.84
N PHE A 252 0.41 8.02 6.15
CA PHE A 252 0.83 9.12 7.02
C PHE A 252 2.35 9.34 6.99
N ALA A 253 3.14 8.28 7.12
CA ALA A 253 4.60 8.39 7.09
C ALA A 253 5.12 8.91 5.73
N ARG A 254 4.51 8.50 4.61
CA ARG A 254 4.83 8.95 3.25
C ARG A 254 4.58 10.44 3.05
N ASN A 255 3.45 10.93 3.56
CA ASN A 255 3.00 12.31 3.33
C ASN A 255 3.50 13.30 4.39
N ALA A 256 4.17 12.83 5.45
CA ALA A 256 4.65 13.67 6.55
C ALA A 256 5.56 14.83 6.10
N LEU A 257 6.48 14.59 5.15
CA LEU A 257 7.38 15.63 4.65
C LEU A 257 6.60 16.74 3.93
N SER A 258 5.70 16.37 3.03
CA SER A 258 4.87 17.33 2.30
C SER A 258 4.01 18.16 3.24
N ILE A 259 3.43 17.55 4.27
CA ILE A 259 2.64 18.27 5.28
C ILE A 259 3.51 19.25 6.06
N VAL A 260 4.71 18.85 6.49
CA VAL A 260 5.67 19.74 7.18
C VAL A 260 6.05 20.92 6.29
N GLN A 261 6.35 20.69 5.01
CA GLN A 261 6.68 21.74 4.05
C GLN A 261 5.52 22.73 3.86
N ILE A 262 4.28 22.25 3.76
CA ILE A 262 3.09 23.11 3.66
C ILE A 262 2.93 23.99 4.90
N VAL A 263 3.17 23.44 6.09
CA VAL A 263 3.12 24.22 7.34
C VAL A 263 4.24 25.26 7.38
N ASP A 264 5.46 24.89 7.01
CA ASP A 264 6.61 25.80 6.98
C ASP A 264 6.41 26.95 5.98
N GLU A 265 5.84 26.67 4.81
CA GLU A 265 5.51 27.69 3.81
C GLU A 265 4.41 28.67 4.29
N ALA A 266 3.47 28.18 5.11
CA ALA A 266 2.43 29.01 5.72
C ALA A 266 2.94 29.87 6.89
N ALA A 267 4.05 29.47 7.53
CA ALA A 267 4.68 30.15 8.66
C ALA A 267 5.48 31.39 8.22
N ILE A 268 4.80 32.46 7.79
CA ILE A 268 5.46 33.71 7.38
C ILE A 268 6.32 34.25 8.53
N ASP A 269 7.59 34.50 8.25
CA ASP A 269 8.61 34.94 9.23
C ASP A 269 8.76 34.00 10.47
N GLY A 270 8.34 32.73 10.36
CA GLY A 270 8.41 31.74 11.43
C GLY A 270 7.32 31.85 12.49
N ASP A 271 6.21 32.56 12.21
CA ASP A 271 5.04 32.64 13.10
C ASP A 271 4.17 31.38 13.00
N TYR A 272 4.54 30.34 13.76
CA TYR A 272 3.77 29.08 13.79
C TYR A 272 2.47 29.18 14.59
N ALA A 273 2.39 30.05 15.59
CA ALA A 273 1.17 30.25 16.38
C ALA A 273 0.03 30.89 15.58
N GLY A 274 0.36 31.71 14.57
CA GLY A 274 -0.60 32.40 13.72
C GLY A 274 -1.22 31.56 12.60
N ILE A 275 -0.78 30.32 12.39
CA ILE A 275 -1.21 29.51 11.24
C ILE A 275 -2.65 29.03 11.41
N ASP A 276 -3.51 29.32 10.42
CA ASP A 276 -4.83 28.69 10.31
C ASP A 276 -4.70 27.31 9.65
N ILE A 277 -4.50 26.29 10.48
CA ILE A 277 -4.38 24.88 10.07
C ILE A 277 -5.57 24.41 9.22
N LYS A 278 -6.77 24.98 9.40
CA LYS A 278 -7.96 24.57 8.63
C LYS A 278 -7.92 25.07 7.20
N SER A 279 -7.21 26.15 6.93
CA SER A 279 -7.08 26.76 5.61
C SER A 279 -6.00 26.10 4.73
N LEU A 280 -5.10 25.32 5.33
CA LEU A 280 -4.02 24.66 4.60
C LEU A 280 -4.59 23.68 3.55
N VAL A 281 -3.95 23.60 2.39
CA VAL A 281 -4.25 22.59 1.37
C VAL A 281 -3.34 21.41 1.64
N LEU A 282 -3.81 20.48 2.48
CA LEU A 282 -3.08 19.24 2.77
C LEU A 282 -3.30 18.21 1.65
N PRO A 283 -2.42 17.21 1.50
CA PRO A 283 -2.63 16.12 0.54
C PRO A 283 -3.96 15.41 0.81
N GLU A 284 -4.76 15.23 -0.25
CA GLU A 284 -5.97 14.42 -0.24
C GLU A 284 -5.63 13.08 -0.88
N ILE A 285 -5.62 12.02 -0.05
CA ILE A 285 -5.22 10.68 -0.49
C ILE A 285 -6.38 9.72 -0.24
N GLU A 286 -6.81 9.03 -1.29
CA GLU A 286 -7.70 7.88 -1.20
C GLU A 286 -6.85 6.64 -0.91
N LEU A 287 -7.33 5.77 0.00
CA LEU A 287 -6.62 4.56 0.39
C LEU A 287 -7.39 3.32 -0.05
N GLU A 288 -6.66 2.37 -0.61
CA GLU A 288 -7.08 0.98 -0.65
C GLU A 288 -6.83 0.37 0.74
N LEU A 289 -7.85 -0.20 1.37
CA LEU A 289 -7.77 -0.72 2.75
C LEU A 289 -7.69 -2.24 2.81
N ASP A 290 -7.92 -2.94 1.70
CA ASP A 290 -7.95 -4.41 1.65
C ASP A 290 -6.55 -5.07 1.60
N ASP A 291 -5.47 -4.27 1.55
CA ASP A 291 -4.06 -4.69 1.46
C ASP A 291 -3.81 -5.87 0.51
N SER A 292 -4.38 -5.73 -0.68
CA SER A 292 -4.30 -6.75 -1.71
C SER A 292 -2.85 -7.05 -2.11
N VAL A 293 -2.58 -8.32 -2.40
CA VAL A 293 -1.35 -8.73 -3.08
C VAL A 293 -1.36 -8.15 -4.51
N ILE A 294 -0.25 -7.59 -4.93
CA ILE A 294 -0.06 -6.95 -6.23
C ILE A 294 1.23 -7.44 -6.87
N VAL A 295 1.27 -7.48 -8.20
CA VAL A 295 2.46 -7.84 -8.97
C VAL A 295 3.47 -6.72 -8.80
N SER A 296 4.64 -7.06 -8.27
CA SER A 296 5.72 -6.11 -8.02
C SER A 296 6.62 -5.98 -9.24
N SER A 297 6.92 -7.13 -9.85
CA SER A 297 7.79 -7.21 -11.01
C SER A 297 7.53 -8.46 -11.85
N GLN A 298 7.98 -8.39 -13.09
CA GLN A 298 8.01 -9.50 -14.03
C GLN A 298 9.40 -9.61 -14.65
N LYS A 299 10.01 -10.79 -14.56
CA LYS A 299 11.29 -11.06 -15.22
C LYS A 299 11.07 -11.87 -16.48
N VAL A 300 11.51 -11.33 -17.61
CA VAL A 300 11.32 -11.92 -18.93
C VAL A 300 12.59 -12.60 -19.38
N PHE A 301 12.50 -13.90 -19.67
CA PHE A 301 13.56 -14.70 -20.28
C PHE A 301 13.15 -15.07 -21.70
N ALA A 302 13.84 -14.49 -22.68
CA ALA A 302 13.57 -14.70 -24.11
C ALA A 302 14.82 -14.50 -24.99
N ARG A 303 16.01 -14.43 -24.38
CA ARG A 303 17.28 -14.32 -25.11
C ARG A 303 17.86 -15.70 -25.36
N ALA A 304 18.19 -16.01 -26.62
CA ALA A 304 18.75 -17.31 -27.00
C ALA A 304 19.75 -17.21 -28.17
N ALA A 305 20.94 -17.81 -28.00
CA ALA A 305 22.00 -17.76 -29.01
C ALA A 305 21.66 -18.48 -30.34
N SER A 306 20.79 -19.49 -30.29
CA SER A 306 20.37 -20.29 -31.46
C SER A 306 19.05 -19.83 -32.09
N GLY A 307 18.50 -18.71 -31.64
CA GLY A 307 17.14 -18.27 -31.99
C GLY A 307 16.05 -18.92 -31.15
N LEU A 308 14.81 -18.53 -31.42
CA LEU A 308 13.60 -18.95 -30.71
C LEU A 308 12.69 -19.81 -31.61
N PRO A 309 12.03 -20.85 -31.06
CA PRO A 309 12.03 -21.22 -29.65
C PRO A 309 13.33 -21.95 -29.25
N SER A 310 13.67 -21.88 -27.96
CA SER A 310 14.81 -22.58 -27.37
C SER A 310 14.35 -23.43 -26.16
N SER A 311 15.25 -24.24 -25.61
CA SER A 311 15.00 -24.89 -24.31
C SER A 311 14.71 -23.82 -23.26
N PHE A 312 13.62 -23.98 -22.50
CA PHE A 312 13.21 -22.95 -21.53
C PHE A 312 14.25 -22.71 -20.43
N ILE A 313 15.08 -23.72 -20.13
CA ILE A 313 16.18 -23.63 -19.15
C ILE A 313 17.35 -22.81 -19.71
N GLY A 314 17.51 -22.79 -21.04
CA GLY A 314 18.58 -22.07 -21.73
C GLY A 314 18.18 -20.68 -22.20
N LEU A 315 17.06 -20.13 -21.71
CA LEU A 315 16.66 -18.75 -21.98
C LEU A 315 17.31 -17.81 -20.98
N ASP A 316 18.03 -16.82 -21.48
CA ASP A 316 18.59 -15.75 -20.67
C ASP A 316 17.59 -14.60 -20.53
N ALA A 317 17.77 -13.79 -19.47
CA ALA A 317 16.97 -12.60 -19.23
C ALA A 317 17.11 -11.63 -20.40
N LEU A 318 15.96 -11.06 -20.80
CA LEU A 318 15.81 -10.13 -21.91
C LEU A 318 15.26 -8.77 -21.43
N ALA A 319 14.43 -8.78 -20.39
CA ALA A 319 13.87 -7.59 -19.77
C ALA A 319 13.40 -7.87 -18.34
N GLU A 320 13.21 -6.82 -17.56
CA GLU A 320 12.58 -6.85 -16.23
C GLU A 320 11.66 -5.64 -16.09
N MET A 321 10.40 -5.90 -15.77
CA MET A 321 9.36 -4.90 -15.62
C MET A 321 9.05 -4.72 -14.13
N ASP A 322 9.05 -3.47 -13.66
CA ASP A 322 8.66 -3.07 -12.31
C ASP A 322 7.34 -2.28 -12.34
N PHE A 323 6.43 -2.64 -11.45
CA PHE A 323 5.10 -2.03 -11.36
C PHE A 323 5.08 -1.01 -10.21
N ARG A 324 4.51 0.18 -10.49
CA ARG A 324 4.41 1.30 -9.55
C ARG A 324 2.96 1.58 -9.22
N TYR A 325 2.67 1.79 -7.95
CA TYR A 325 1.31 1.93 -7.43
C TYR A 325 1.15 3.20 -6.58
N ALA A 326 -0.05 3.75 -6.58
CA ALA A 326 -0.49 4.77 -5.64
C ALA A 326 -1.10 4.11 -4.38
N GLU A 327 -1.41 4.95 -3.38
CA GLU A 327 -1.96 4.51 -2.09
C GLU A 327 -3.42 4.03 -2.20
N ASP A 328 -4.13 4.41 -3.27
CA ASP A 328 -5.46 3.92 -3.65
C ASP A 328 -5.43 2.55 -4.35
N GLY A 329 -4.25 1.92 -4.45
CA GLY A 329 -4.04 0.62 -5.07
C GLY A 329 -4.01 0.65 -6.60
N ARG A 330 -4.14 1.82 -7.24
CA ARG A 330 -4.09 1.93 -8.70
C ARG A 330 -2.65 1.88 -9.22
N LEU A 331 -2.47 1.18 -10.33
CA LEU A 331 -1.20 1.14 -11.07
C LEU A 331 -0.92 2.52 -11.69
N THR A 332 0.17 3.16 -11.31
CA THR A 332 0.58 4.48 -11.82
C THR A 332 1.59 4.37 -12.95
N ALA A 333 2.46 3.36 -12.94
CA ALA A 333 3.39 3.11 -14.03
C ALA A 333 3.87 1.67 -14.11
N VAL A 334 4.26 1.25 -15.32
CA VAL A 334 5.13 0.08 -15.56
C VAL A 334 6.44 0.61 -16.11
N VAL A 335 7.53 0.26 -15.45
CA VAL A 335 8.88 0.71 -15.78
C VAL A 335 9.69 -0.50 -16.18
N THR A 336 10.42 -0.46 -17.28
CA THR A 336 11.15 -1.64 -17.79
C THR A 336 12.62 -1.34 -17.98
N ASN A 337 13.46 -2.27 -17.52
CA ASN A 337 14.84 -2.43 -17.97
C ASN A 337 14.83 -3.45 -19.11
N GLY A 338 15.25 -3.07 -20.31
CA GLY A 338 14.92 -3.73 -21.58
C GLY A 338 13.61 -3.22 -22.19
N CYS A 339 12.95 -4.06 -23.00
CA CYS A 339 11.81 -3.67 -23.82
C CYS A 339 10.51 -4.42 -23.43
N MET A 340 9.40 -3.67 -23.35
CA MET A 340 8.04 -4.17 -23.18
C MET A 340 7.22 -3.93 -24.44
N THR A 341 6.09 -4.62 -24.62
CA THR A 341 5.14 -4.33 -25.72
C THR A 341 3.76 -4.07 -25.13
N PRO A 342 3.35 -2.79 -24.93
CA PRO A 342 2.05 -2.47 -24.34
C PRO A 342 0.88 -3.08 -25.12
N SER A 343 -0.06 -3.71 -24.40
CA SER A 343 -1.24 -4.35 -25.00
C SER A 343 -2.49 -3.53 -24.74
N LEU A 344 -3.18 -3.11 -25.81
CA LEU A 344 -4.46 -2.40 -25.69
C LEU A 344 -5.52 -3.24 -24.97
N ALA A 345 -5.55 -4.55 -25.21
CA ALA A 345 -6.49 -5.44 -24.53
C ALA A 345 -6.21 -5.53 -23.02
N GLU A 346 -4.93 -5.57 -22.63
CA GLU A 346 -4.55 -5.58 -21.21
C GLU A 346 -4.85 -4.24 -20.54
N MET A 347 -4.59 -3.13 -21.22
CA MET A 347 -4.99 -1.80 -20.74
C MET A 347 -6.51 -1.72 -20.54
N VAL A 348 -7.32 -2.24 -21.46
CA VAL A 348 -8.78 -2.31 -21.27
C VAL A 348 -9.17 -3.11 -20.04
N ARG A 349 -8.51 -4.24 -19.77
CA ARG A 349 -8.75 -5.02 -18.54
C ARG A 349 -8.45 -4.19 -17.29
N LEU A 350 -7.30 -3.54 -17.25
CA LEU A 350 -6.89 -2.69 -16.14
C LEU A 350 -7.83 -1.49 -15.94
N ILE A 351 -8.23 -0.82 -17.03
CA ILE A 351 -9.14 0.33 -16.99
C ILE A 351 -10.54 -0.09 -16.50
N ASN A 352 -11.06 -1.24 -16.96
CA ASN A 352 -12.33 -1.78 -16.46
C ASN A 352 -12.27 -2.15 -14.96
N ALA A 353 -11.07 -2.43 -14.45
CA ALA A 353 -10.79 -2.65 -13.03
C ALA A 353 -10.41 -1.35 -12.28
N ASP A 354 -10.69 -0.18 -12.88
CA ASP A 354 -10.43 1.14 -12.29
C ASP A 354 -8.96 1.33 -11.87
N GLY A 355 -8.03 0.74 -12.63
CA GLY A 355 -6.59 0.81 -12.35
C GLY A 355 -6.11 -0.13 -11.24
N LYS A 356 -7.01 -0.78 -10.50
CA LYS A 356 -6.67 -1.69 -9.39
C LYS A 356 -6.32 -3.07 -9.93
N ILE A 357 -5.03 -3.34 -10.09
CA ILE A 357 -4.56 -4.56 -10.75
C ILE A 357 -5.03 -5.86 -10.06
N ALA A 358 -5.20 -5.84 -8.74
CA ALA A 358 -5.69 -6.99 -7.98
C ALA A 358 -7.13 -7.36 -8.39
N ALA A 359 -7.94 -6.38 -8.80
CA ALA A 359 -9.32 -6.59 -9.22
C ALA A 359 -9.45 -7.23 -10.61
N THR A 360 -8.36 -7.38 -11.38
CA THR A 360 -8.39 -8.15 -12.65
C THR A 360 -8.31 -9.67 -12.42
N GLY A 361 -8.12 -10.11 -11.16
CA GLY A 361 -8.05 -11.52 -10.75
C GLY A 361 -6.69 -12.17 -11.02
N THR A 362 -6.23 -12.17 -12.27
CA THR A 362 -4.93 -12.73 -12.66
C THR A 362 -3.81 -11.69 -12.71
N GLN A 363 -4.15 -10.43 -12.43
CA GLN A 363 -3.28 -9.27 -12.50
C GLN A 363 -2.82 -8.99 -13.94
N TRP A 364 -1.54 -9.11 -14.24
CA TRP A 364 -0.96 -8.69 -15.54
C TRP A 364 -0.74 -9.86 -16.50
N ILE A 365 -1.36 -9.83 -17.69
CA ILE A 365 -1.02 -10.77 -18.77
C ILE A 365 0.33 -10.34 -19.40
N PRO A 366 1.27 -11.27 -19.67
CA PRO A 366 2.59 -10.87 -20.17
C PRO A 366 2.51 -10.08 -21.48
N ALA A 367 3.19 -8.94 -21.48
CA ALA A 367 3.23 -7.96 -22.57
C ALA A 367 4.70 -7.61 -22.87
N LEU A 368 5.37 -8.46 -23.66
CA LEU A 368 6.83 -8.43 -23.85
C LEU A 368 7.21 -8.29 -25.32
N SER A 369 8.42 -7.79 -25.58
CA SER A 369 9.05 -7.86 -26.90
C SER A 369 9.97 -9.09 -26.99
N LEU A 370 9.97 -9.76 -28.15
CA LEU A 370 10.93 -10.84 -28.46
C LEU A 370 12.20 -10.31 -29.13
N ASN A 371 12.31 -8.99 -29.31
CA ASN A 371 13.45 -8.36 -29.96
C ASN A 371 14.74 -8.63 -29.16
N GLN A 372 15.68 -9.34 -29.77
CA GLN A 372 16.92 -9.73 -29.11
C GLN A 372 17.80 -8.53 -28.72
N ASN A 373 17.61 -7.36 -29.32
CA ASN A 373 18.30 -6.13 -28.92
C ASN A 373 17.92 -5.67 -27.52
N SER A 374 16.72 -6.03 -27.02
CA SER A 374 16.31 -5.78 -25.63
C SER A 374 17.34 -6.27 -24.61
N GLY A 375 18.04 -7.37 -24.91
CA GLY A 375 19.09 -7.88 -24.03
C GLY A 375 20.29 -6.93 -23.88
N THR A 376 20.58 -6.11 -24.90
CA THR A 376 21.67 -5.12 -24.84
C THR A 376 21.32 -3.93 -23.95
N PHE A 377 20.04 -3.57 -23.92
CA PHE A 377 19.48 -2.57 -23.02
C PHE A 377 19.44 -3.12 -21.59
N TYR A 378 18.89 -4.33 -21.41
CA TYR A 378 18.83 -5.01 -20.12
C TYR A 378 20.18 -5.16 -19.40
N ASP A 379 21.24 -5.46 -20.16
CA ASP A 379 22.59 -5.61 -19.60
C ASP A 379 23.19 -4.26 -19.13
N GLN A 380 22.59 -3.12 -19.52
CA GLN A 380 22.90 -1.78 -19.02
C GLN A 380 21.91 -1.45 -17.89
N GLU A 381 22.43 -1.05 -16.74
CA GLU A 381 21.56 -0.70 -15.61
C GLU A 381 20.82 0.61 -15.91
N GLY A 382 19.49 0.57 -15.88
CA GLY A 382 18.68 1.75 -16.15
C GLY A 382 17.21 1.43 -16.36
N VAL A 383 16.44 2.50 -16.55
CA VAL A 383 15.09 2.42 -17.11
C VAL A 383 15.23 2.69 -18.60
N ASP A 384 14.63 1.83 -19.41
CA ASP A 384 14.67 1.90 -20.88
C ASP A 384 13.30 2.25 -21.47
N GLU A 385 12.22 1.79 -20.83
CA GLU A 385 10.85 2.07 -21.27
C GLU A 385 9.93 2.32 -20.08
N ARG A 386 8.92 3.18 -20.27
CA ARG A 386 7.97 3.55 -19.23
C ARG A 386 6.56 3.72 -19.79
N LEU A 387 5.59 3.01 -19.23
CA LEU A 387 4.16 3.22 -19.43
C LEU A 387 3.60 3.90 -18.17
N THR A 388 3.08 5.12 -18.29
CA THR A 388 2.53 5.90 -17.16
C THR A 388 1.03 6.12 -17.35
N PHE A 389 0.24 5.96 -16.29
CA PHE A 389 -1.20 6.16 -16.29
C PHE A 389 -1.59 7.45 -15.55
N ASP A 390 -2.47 8.23 -16.17
CA ASP A 390 -3.16 9.36 -15.56
C ASP A 390 -4.66 9.05 -15.51
N TRP A 391 -5.06 8.44 -14.40
CA TRP A 391 -6.44 8.00 -14.16
C TRP A 391 -7.44 9.15 -14.11
N ASN A 392 -7.01 10.33 -13.64
CA ASN A 392 -7.87 11.50 -13.51
C ASN A 392 -8.24 12.08 -14.88
N ASN A 393 -7.31 12.04 -15.83
CA ASN A 393 -7.52 12.55 -17.19
C ASN A 393 -7.96 11.47 -18.18
N GLY A 394 -7.98 10.20 -17.78
CA GLY A 394 -8.38 9.11 -18.69
C GLY A 394 -7.34 8.83 -19.78
N THR A 395 -6.06 9.03 -19.47
CA THR A 395 -4.96 8.94 -20.43
C THR A 395 -3.80 8.10 -19.93
N ALA A 396 -2.99 7.57 -20.84
CA ALA A 396 -1.69 6.99 -20.51
C ALA A 396 -0.64 7.40 -21.55
N ALA A 397 0.63 7.27 -21.19
CA ALA A 397 1.76 7.66 -22.03
C ALA A 397 2.81 6.56 -22.01
N PHE A 398 3.26 6.14 -23.19
CA PHE A 398 4.41 5.25 -23.33
C PHE A 398 5.61 6.04 -23.84
N GLU A 399 6.70 5.93 -23.11
CA GLU A 399 8.00 6.53 -23.40
C GLU A 399 9.05 5.42 -23.61
N THR A 400 9.87 5.55 -24.66
CA THR A 400 10.95 4.59 -24.96
C THR A 400 12.25 5.28 -25.34
N THR A 401 13.36 4.85 -24.73
CA THR A 401 14.72 5.22 -25.15
C THR A 401 15.41 4.11 -25.94
N THR A 402 14.67 3.07 -26.32
CA THR A 402 15.18 1.89 -27.02
C THR A 402 14.86 1.93 -28.52
N THR A 403 15.56 1.08 -29.26
CA THR A 403 15.30 0.81 -30.69
C THR A 403 14.43 -0.43 -30.89
N CYS A 404 13.74 -0.92 -29.84
CA CYS A 404 12.98 -2.15 -29.92
C CYS A 404 11.72 -2.03 -30.78
N HIS A 405 11.14 -0.84 -30.85
CA HIS A 405 9.85 -0.56 -31.47
C HIS A 405 10.02 0.05 -32.87
N ALA A 406 9.75 -0.74 -33.91
CA ALA A 406 9.87 -0.26 -35.28
C ALA A 406 8.91 0.92 -35.55
N GLY A 407 9.46 2.04 -36.02
CA GLY A 407 8.67 3.21 -36.43
C GLY A 407 8.31 4.19 -35.31
N LEU A 408 8.70 3.91 -34.06
CA LEU A 408 8.78 4.91 -33.01
C LEU A 408 10.13 5.64 -33.11
N ALA A 409 10.15 6.93 -32.73
CA ALA A 409 11.40 7.67 -32.68
C ALA A 409 12.13 7.30 -31.39
N ASP A 410 13.44 7.09 -31.45
CA ASP A 410 14.24 6.88 -30.25
C ASP A 410 14.24 8.19 -29.43
N ALA A 411 13.64 8.21 -28.24
CA ALA A 411 13.85 9.32 -27.31
C ALA A 411 15.28 9.26 -26.78
N SER A 412 15.94 10.42 -26.68
CA SER A 412 17.23 10.50 -26.00
C SER A 412 17.10 10.59 -24.48
N GLU A 413 15.91 10.91 -23.95
CA GLU A 413 15.63 11.05 -22.52
C GLU A 413 14.13 10.95 -22.20
N PHE A 414 13.81 10.57 -20.96
CA PHE A 414 12.45 10.59 -20.41
C PHE A 414 11.99 12.02 -20.06
N GLY A 415 10.66 12.23 -20.05
CA GLY A 415 10.04 13.52 -19.71
C GLY A 415 9.81 14.43 -20.93
N GLY A 416 10.01 13.92 -22.14
CA GLY A 416 9.61 14.55 -23.40
C GLY A 416 8.17 14.22 -23.80
N PRO A 417 7.74 14.61 -25.02
CA PRO A 417 6.49 14.11 -25.61
C PRO A 417 6.55 12.58 -25.71
N PRO A 418 5.47 11.85 -25.37
CA PRO A 418 5.48 10.39 -25.41
C PRO A 418 5.47 9.87 -26.84
N GLU A 419 6.13 8.73 -27.08
CA GLU A 419 6.11 8.04 -28.37
C GLU A 419 4.73 7.47 -28.70
N ILE A 420 3.97 7.06 -27.68
CA ILE A 420 2.56 6.67 -27.82
C ILE A 420 1.73 7.35 -26.74
N SER A 421 0.68 8.05 -27.17
CA SER A 421 -0.35 8.58 -26.27
C SER A 421 -1.58 7.69 -26.33
N TYR A 422 -2.15 7.38 -25.17
CA TYR A 422 -3.37 6.60 -25.03
C TYR A 422 -4.48 7.45 -24.40
N GLU A 423 -5.70 7.30 -24.91
CA GLU A 423 -6.90 7.96 -24.38
C GLU A 423 -8.07 6.96 -24.42
N TRP A 424 -8.86 6.90 -23.34
CA TRP A 424 -10.01 6.01 -23.29
C TRP A 424 -11.31 6.73 -22.96
N THR A 425 -12.41 6.15 -23.43
CA THR A 425 -13.76 6.59 -23.09
C THR A 425 -14.46 5.52 -22.26
N LEU A 426 -15.22 5.96 -21.25
CA LEU A 426 -15.98 5.07 -20.37
C LEU A 426 -17.47 5.31 -20.51
N THR A 427 -18.25 4.24 -20.43
CA THR A 427 -19.70 4.27 -20.21
C THR A 427 -20.05 3.28 -19.10
N ASN A 428 -20.69 3.73 -18.03
CA ASN A 428 -21.04 2.91 -16.86
C ASN A 428 -19.82 2.14 -16.27
N GLY A 429 -18.67 2.80 -16.18
CA GLY A 429 -17.44 2.21 -15.63
C GLY A 429 -16.75 1.20 -16.55
N ARG A 430 -17.17 1.05 -17.81
CA ARG A 430 -16.55 0.16 -18.80
C ARG A 430 -16.04 0.92 -20.00
N VAL A 431 -14.91 0.47 -20.55
CA VAL A 431 -14.30 1.05 -21.75
C VAL A 431 -15.20 0.88 -22.97
N THR A 432 -15.53 1.98 -23.64
CA THR A 432 -16.20 1.97 -24.94
C THR A 432 -15.24 2.11 -26.11
N SER A 433 -14.11 2.78 -25.90
CA SER A 433 -13.00 2.85 -26.85
C SER A 433 -11.70 3.15 -26.13
N LEU A 434 -10.60 2.55 -26.59
CA LEU A 434 -9.23 2.92 -26.23
C LEU A 434 -8.47 3.26 -27.51
N THR A 435 -7.98 4.49 -27.61
CA THR A 435 -7.23 5.00 -28.76
C THR A 435 -5.77 5.12 -28.39
N ALA A 436 -4.87 4.59 -29.22
CA ALA A 436 -3.43 4.81 -29.16
C ALA A 436 -2.98 5.61 -30.39
N THR A 437 -2.22 6.68 -30.16
CA THR A 437 -1.72 7.57 -31.22
C THR A 437 -0.20 7.62 -31.14
N SER A 438 0.47 7.31 -32.25
CA SER A 438 1.92 7.38 -32.37
C SER A 438 2.32 7.87 -33.76
N ASN A 439 3.16 8.90 -33.84
CA ASN A 439 3.59 9.51 -35.10
C ASN A 439 2.42 9.78 -36.10
N ASN A 440 2.26 8.92 -37.11
CA ASN A 440 1.20 8.97 -38.13
C ASN A 440 0.24 7.76 -38.09
N LYS A 441 0.31 6.94 -37.05
CA LYS A 441 -0.51 5.75 -36.84
C LYS A 441 -1.53 6.01 -35.74
N THR A 442 -2.78 5.67 -35.99
CA THR A 442 -3.85 5.66 -34.98
C THR A 442 -4.42 4.27 -34.87
N GLU A 443 -4.36 3.70 -33.66
CA GLU A 443 -4.98 2.42 -33.33
C GLU A 443 -6.17 2.66 -32.40
N VAL A 444 -7.32 2.03 -32.69
CA VAL A 444 -8.51 2.12 -31.85
C VAL A 444 -9.00 0.73 -31.53
N LEU A 445 -8.98 0.36 -30.25
CA LEU A 445 -9.57 -0.87 -29.74
C LEU A 445 -10.97 -0.58 -29.17
N THR A 446 -11.97 -1.25 -29.72
CA THR A 446 -13.36 -1.21 -29.27
C THR A 446 -13.71 -2.55 -28.64
N PRO A 447 -13.93 -2.62 -27.31
CA PRO A 447 -14.28 -3.87 -26.65
C PRO A 447 -15.68 -4.36 -27.02
N ASP A 448 -15.82 -5.67 -27.21
CA ASP A 448 -17.10 -6.39 -27.20
C ASP A 448 -17.21 -7.23 -25.92
N TYR A 449 -18.19 -6.88 -25.10
CA TYR A 449 -18.45 -7.55 -23.82
C TYR A 449 -19.35 -8.77 -23.95
N ALA A 450 -19.79 -9.15 -25.16
CA ALA A 450 -20.47 -10.40 -25.38
C ALA A 450 -19.59 -11.56 -24.91
N PHE A 451 -20.08 -12.30 -23.91
CA PHE A 451 -19.37 -13.44 -23.30
C PHE A 451 -18.01 -13.13 -22.67
N SER A 452 -17.69 -11.86 -22.39
CA SER A 452 -16.43 -11.47 -21.74
C SER A 452 -16.31 -12.04 -20.33
N THR A 453 -15.07 -12.25 -19.91
CA THR A 453 -14.68 -12.60 -18.54
C THR A 453 -13.69 -11.56 -18.01
N ASP A 454 -13.29 -11.65 -16.75
CA ASP A 454 -12.28 -10.74 -16.18
C ASP A 454 -10.89 -10.96 -16.80
N PHE A 455 -10.67 -12.09 -17.48
CA PHE A 455 -9.43 -12.41 -18.19
C PHE A 455 -9.43 -12.01 -19.66
N VAL A 456 -10.54 -12.19 -20.39
CA VAL A 456 -10.59 -11.93 -21.83
C VAL A 456 -11.87 -11.21 -22.22
N VAL A 457 -11.72 -10.20 -23.07
CA VAL A 457 -12.81 -9.42 -23.67
C VAL A 457 -12.71 -9.56 -25.18
N GLY A 458 -13.85 -9.72 -25.86
CA GLY A 458 -13.89 -9.61 -27.31
C GLY A 458 -13.49 -8.21 -27.74
N SER A 459 -13.04 -8.01 -28.98
CA SER A 459 -12.66 -6.67 -29.41
C SER A 459 -12.56 -6.54 -30.92
N VAL A 460 -12.68 -5.29 -31.39
CA VAL A 460 -12.31 -4.87 -32.74
C VAL A 460 -11.18 -3.86 -32.61
N ARG A 461 -10.01 -4.18 -33.18
CA ARG A 461 -8.87 -3.26 -33.31
C ARG A 461 -8.80 -2.72 -34.72
N ASN A 462 -8.96 -1.41 -34.84
CA ASN A 462 -8.78 -0.69 -36.10
C ASN A 462 -7.41 0.01 -36.11
N VAL A 463 -6.69 -0.07 -37.23
CA VAL A 463 -5.44 0.68 -37.48
C VAL A 463 -5.67 1.60 -38.68
N ASP A 464 -5.57 2.91 -38.49
CA ASP A 464 -5.81 3.92 -39.53
C ASP A 464 -7.14 3.73 -40.30
N ASN A 465 -8.18 3.30 -39.58
CA ASN A 465 -9.54 2.95 -40.06
C ASN A 465 -9.64 1.64 -40.85
N ILE A 466 -8.64 0.78 -40.81
CA ILE A 466 -8.68 -0.59 -41.32
C ILE A 466 -8.94 -1.53 -40.15
N GLU A 467 -9.90 -2.44 -40.31
CA GLU A 467 -10.20 -3.47 -39.31
C GLU A 467 -9.09 -4.54 -39.33
N GLU A 468 -8.08 -4.33 -38.49
CA GLU A 468 -6.86 -5.13 -38.47
C GLU A 468 -7.08 -6.47 -37.75
N GLU A 469 -7.77 -6.44 -36.62
CA GLU A 469 -8.01 -7.63 -35.78
C GLU A 469 -9.40 -7.57 -35.14
N VAL A 470 -10.13 -8.68 -35.22
CA VAL A 470 -11.42 -8.89 -34.55
C VAL A 470 -11.35 -10.17 -33.73
N ILE A 471 -11.56 -10.06 -32.43
CA ILE A 471 -11.64 -11.17 -31.49
C ILE A 471 -13.10 -11.33 -31.06
N ASP A 472 -13.76 -12.40 -31.51
CA ASP A 472 -15.13 -12.71 -31.14
C ASP A 472 -15.17 -13.89 -30.17
N LEU A 473 -15.66 -13.65 -28.95
CA LEU A 473 -15.97 -14.72 -28.00
C LEU A 473 -17.28 -15.39 -28.43
N LEU A 474 -17.27 -16.70 -28.64
CA LEU A 474 -18.42 -17.40 -29.24
C LEU A 474 -19.44 -17.90 -28.20
N ALA A 475 -19.01 -18.05 -26.95
CA ALA A 475 -19.84 -18.51 -25.84
C ALA A 475 -19.22 -18.13 -24.49
N GLN A 476 -20.01 -18.25 -23.42
CA GLN A 476 -19.48 -18.27 -22.04
C GLN A 476 -18.53 -19.48 -21.84
N PRO A 477 -17.63 -19.45 -20.84
CA PRO A 477 -16.86 -20.61 -20.43
C PRO A 477 -17.74 -21.85 -20.23
N GLN A 478 -17.41 -22.92 -20.94
CA GLN A 478 -18.15 -24.18 -20.93
C GLN A 478 -17.42 -25.15 -20.00
N SER A 479 -18.06 -25.49 -18.88
CA SER A 479 -17.50 -26.48 -17.95
C SER A 479 -17.49 -27.88 -18.56
N CYS A 480 -16.40 -28.59 -18.31
CA CYS A 480 -16.21 -30.00 -18.61
C CYS A 480 -15.77 -30.77 -17.35
N ALA A 481 -16.09 -30.26 -16.16
CA ALA A 481 -15.67 -30.88 -14.90
C ALA A 481 -16.15 -32.33 -14.75
N GLY A 482 -17.27 -32.68 -15.38
CA GLY A 482 -17.78 -34.06 -15.42
C GLY A 482 -16.98 -35.02 -16.29
N ASP A 483 -16.10 -34.50 -17.17
CA ASP A 483 -15.23 -35.30 -18.03
C ASP A 483 -13.85 -35.55 -17.40
N ILE A 484 -13.57 -34.96 -16.22
CA ILE A 484 -12.30 -35.13 -15.50
C ILE A 484 -12.18 -36.57 -15.01
N MET A 485 -11.08 -37.23 -15.39
CA MET A 485 -10.79 -38.58 -14.93
C MET A 485 -10.43 -38.57 -13.42
N PRO A 486 -10.81 -39.60 -12.63
CA PRO A 486 -10.51 -39.64 -11.20
C PRO A 486 -9.01 -39.55 -10.86
N GLU A 487 -8.14 -39.97 -11.77
CA GLU A 487 -6.68 -39.88 -11.62
C GLU A 487 -6.13 -38.46 -11.82
N ASP A 488 -6.83 -37.62 -12.60
CA ASP A 488 -6.45 -36.23 -12.85
C ASP A 488 -7.11 -35.27 -11.85
N ALA A 489 -8.13 -35.73 -11.11
CA ALA A 489 -8.93 -34.88 -10.24
C ALA A 489 -8.13 -34.21 -9.12
N ASP A 490 -7.04 -34.84 -8.68
CA ASP A 490 -6.14 -34.33 -7.63
C ASP A 490 -4.91 -33.61 -8.21
N GLU A 491 -4.81 -33.48 -9.54
CA GLU A 491 -3.69 -32.79 -10.17
C GLU A 491 -3.74 -31.27 -9.90
N PRO A 492 -2.58 -30.59 -9.73
CA PRO A 492 -2.53 -29.18 -9.38
C PRO A 492 -3.26 -28.24 -10.34
N GLN A 493 -3.32 -28.60 -11.63
CA GLN A 493 -3.98 -27.84 -12.67
C GLN A 493 -4.67 -28.79 -13.65
N VAL A 494 -5.97 -28.58 -13.85
CA VAL A 494 -6.81 -29.41 -14.74
C VAL A 494 -7.61 -28.51 -15.65
N VAL A 495 -7.71 -28.88 -16.93
CA VAL A 495 -8.59 -28.17 -17.87
C VAL A 495 -10.03 -28.56 -17.57
N SER A 496 -10.69 -27.77 -16.73
CA SER A 496 -12.05 -28.02 -16.25
C SER A 496 -13.12 -27.15 -16.92
N ALA A 497 -12.70 -26.16 -17.72
CA ALA A 497 -13.56 -25.43 -18.64
C ALA A 497 -12.81 -24.96 -19.89
N VAL A 498 -13.55 -24.68 -20.96
CA VAL A 498 -13.02 -24.06 -22.19
C VAL A 498 -13.94 -22.97 -22.69
N GLN A 499 -13.36 -21.91 -23.26
CA GLN A 499 -14.11 -20.83 -23.91
C GLN A 499 -13.69 -20.68 -25.38
N PRO A 500 -14.59 -20.94 -26.35
CA PRO A 500 -14.27 -20.81 -27.76
C PRO A 500 -14.29 -19.36 -28.23
N PHE A 501 -13.36 -19.01 -29.13
CA PHE A 501 -13.30 -17.70 -29.76
C PHE A 501 -12.76 -17.79 -31.20
N THR A 502 -12.89 -16.71 -31.96
CA THR A 502 -12.30 -16.57 -33.30
C THR A 502 -11.46 -15.31 -33.39
N VAL A 503 -10.46 -15.35 -34.26
CA VAL A 503 -9.73 -14.16 -34.70
C VAL A 503 -9.93 -13.98 -36.20
N THR A 504 -10.31 -12.79 -36.62
CA THR A 504 -10.47 -12.38 -38.03
C THR A 504 -9.90 -10.97 -38.24
N GLY A 505 -9.98 -10.42 -39.45
CA GLY A 505 -9.42 -9.11 -39.81
C GLY A 505 -8.35 -9.19 -40.90
N ASP A 506 -7.67 -8.08 -41.15
CA ASP A 506 -6.60 -7.97 -42.16
C ASP A 506 -5.23 -8.45 -41.67
N LEU A 507 -5.06 -8.67 -40.35
CA LEU A 507 -3.85 -9.22 -39.77
C LEU A 507 -3.54 -10.62 -40.34
N PRO A 508 -2.29 -10.93 -40.74
CA PRO A 508 -1.91 -12.25 -41.21
C PRO A 508 -2.13 -13.36 -40.17
N ILE A 509 -3.08 -14.26 -40.45
CA ILE A 509 -3.38 -15.43 -39.61
C ILE A 509 -2.62 -16.66 -40.14
N PRO A 510 -1.73 -17.29 -39.34
CA PRO A 510 -0.98 -18.47 -39.76
C PRO A 510 -1.88 -19.66 -40.14
N SER A 511 -1.44 -20.45 -41.13
CA SER A 511 -2.16 -21.65 -41.54
C SER A 511 -2.19 -22.67 -40.39
N GLY A 512 -3.38 -22.92 -39.84
CA GLY A 512 -3.60 -23.82 -38.70
C GLY A 512 -4.03 -23.11 -37.42
N PHE A 513 -3.91 -21.78 -37.33
CA PHE A 513 -4.39 -20.99 -36.20
C PHE A 513 -5.93 -20.82 -36.28
N SER A 514 -6.66 -21.87 -35.91
CA SER A 514 -8.11 -21.98 -36.07
C SER A 514 -8.70 -22.85 -34.97
N ASN A 515 -10.02 -22.81 -34.75
CA ASN A 515 -10.70 -23.51 -33.65
C ASN A 515 -10.14 -23.13 -32.27
N LEU A 516 -9.93 -21.84 -32.05
CA LEU A 516 -9.26 -21.30 -30.87
C LEU A 516 -10.13 -21.48 -29.62
N ARG A 517 -9.49 -21.81 -28.51
CA ARG A 517 -10.12 -21.93 -27.20
C ARG A 517 -9.18 -21.45 -26.12
N LEU A 518 -9.72 -20.68 -25.18
CA LEU A 518 -9.12 -20.45 -23.87
C LEU A 518 -9.37 -21.70 -23.01
N GLU A 519 -8.31 -22.30 -22.46
CA GLU A 519 -8.43 -23.38 -21.47
C GLU A 519 -8.38 -22.77 -20.06
N LEU A 520 -9.25 -23.24 -19.16
CA LEU A 520 -9.41 -22.70 -17.81
C LEU A 520 -9.42 -23.84 -16.77
N ASP A 521 -8.93 -23.55 -15.57
CA ASP A 521 -9.27 -24.30 -14.36
C ASP A 521 -10.25 -23.47 -13.51
N THR A 522 -11.48 -23.97 -13.38
CA THR A 522 -12.57 -23.37 -12.62
C THR A 522 -13.03 -24.23 -11.45
N ARG A 523 -12.25 -25.24 -11.04
CA ARG A 523 -12.55 -26.07 -9.86
C ARG A 523 -12.49 -25.21 -8.59
N ASP A 524 -13.26 -25.59 -7.57
CA ASP A 524 -13.16 -25.03 -6.22
C ASP A 524 -13.25 -23.50 -6.12
N GLY A 525 -13.98 -22.86 -7.04
CA GLY A 525 -14.14 -21.41 -7.08
C GLY A 525 -12.97 -20.65 -7.73
N LEU A 526 -12.01 -21.37 -8.32
CA LEU A 526 -10.92 -20.79 -9.10
C LEU A 526 -11.43 -20.18 -10.41
N PHE A 527 -10.62 -19.30 -10.98
CA PHE A 527 -10.77 -18.85 -12.36
C PHE A 527 -9.37 -18.63 -12.94
N ARG A 528 -8.68 -19.75 -13.23
CA ARG A 528 -7.28 -19.76 -13.68
C ARG A 528 -7.20 -20.02 -15.18
N PRO A 529 -6.86 -19.03 -16.01
CA PRO A 529 -6.42 -19.26 -17.38
C PRO A 529 -5.25 -20.22 -17.43
N LEU A 530 -5.39 -21.31 -18.14
CA LEU A 530 -4.31 -22.28 -18.31
C LEU A 530 -3.59 -22.05 -19.63
N ARG A 531 -4.35 -21.87 -20.71
CA ARG A 531 -3.80 -21.69 -22.04
C ARG A 531 -4.59 -20.68 -22.85
N TYR A 532 -3.89 -19.71 -23.41
CA TYR A 532 -4.46 -18.63 -24.21
C TYR A 532 -3.73 -18.48 -25.55
N PRO A 533 -4.35 -18.92 -26.67
CA PRO A 533 -3.82 -18.68 -28.01
C PRO A 533 -3.78 -17.18 -28.33
N VAL A 534 -2.65 -16.69 -28.84
CA VAL A 534 -2.45 -15.28 -29.16
C VAL A 534 -1.83 -15.09 -30.54
N LEU A 535 -2.26 -14.02 -31.22
CA LEU A 535 -1.58 -13.48 -32.39
C LEU A 535 -0.89 -12.17 -31.99
N ASN A 536 0.32 -12.00 -32.47
CA ASN A 536 1.07 -10.77 -32.34
C ASN A 536 1.96 -10.64 -33.58
N GLU A 537 1.80 -9.54 -34.33
CA GLU A 537 2.52 -9.29 -35.57
C GLU A 537 4.03 -9.16 -35.34
N GLU A 538 4.42 -8.43 -34.29
CA GLU A 538 5.81 -8.19 -33.92
C GLU A 538 6.53 -9.53 -33.71
N PHE A 539 5.89 -10.49 -33.05
CA PHE A 539 6.47 -11.83 -32.83
C PHE A 539 6.70 -12.58 -34.14
N GLN A 540 5.80 -12.45 -35.12
CA GLN A 540 5.93 -13.13 -36.41
C GLN A 540 7.05 -12.53 -37.27
N THR A 541 7.29 -11.22 -37.12
CA THR A 541 8.31 -10.50 -37.91
C THR A 541 9.67 -10.39 -37.22
N THR A 542 9.76 -10.75 -35.94
CA THR A 542 11.01 -10.66 -35.15
C THR A 542 12.09 -11.58 -35.72
N GLU A 543 13.27 -11.03 -36.00
CA GLU A 543 14.42 -11.81 -36.47
C GLU A 543 14.82 -12.87 -35.42
N GLY A 544 15.07 -14.10 -35.91
CA GLY A 544 15.45 -15.22 -35.04
C GLY A 544 14.27 -15.94 -34.38
N VAL A 545 13.02 -15.51 -34.61
CA VAL A 545 11.82 -16.24 -34.18
C VAL A 545 11.29 -17.11 -35.31
N SER A 546 11.18 -18.42 -35.08
CA SER A 546 10.61 -19.37 -36.04
C SER A 546 9.25 -19.90 -35.57
N ASN A 547 8.18 -19.38 -36.17
CA ASN A 547 6.83 -19.88 -35.93
C ASN A 547 5.95 -19.76 -37.17
N SER A 548 5.20 -20.82 -37.49
CA SER A 548 4.28 -20.87 -38.64
C SER A 548 2.86 -21.26 -38.26
N THR A 549 2.57 -21.53 -36.98
CA THR A 549 1.28 -22.04 -36.52
C THR A 549 0.59 -21.13 -35.50
N GLY A 550 1.23 -20.03 -35.10
CA GLY A 550 0.73 -19.09 -34.08
C GLY A 550 1.26 -19.40 -32.68
N PHE A 551 0.98 -18.53 -31.72
CA PHE A 551 1.53 -18.60 -30.37
C PHE A 551 0.45 -18.95 -29.35
N GLU A 552 0.85 -19.50 -28.21
CA GLU A 552 -0.03 -19.68 -27.05
C GLU A 552 0.73 -19.40 -25.76
N TRP A 553 0.08 -18.71 -24.83
CA TRP A 553 0.54 -18.60 -23.46
C TRP A 553 0.11 -19.83 -22.67
N ASN A 554 1.03 -20.42 -21.91
CA ASN A 554 0.77 -21.46 -20.92
C ASN A 554 1.06 -20.91 -19.52
N PHE A 555 0.08 -20.86 -18.64
CA PHE A 555 0.18 -20.29 -17.30
C PHE A 555 0.26 -21.37 -16.22
N TYR A 556 1.17 -21.16 -15.27
CA TYR A 556 1.40 -22.05 -14.13
C TYR A 556 1.23 -21.28 -12.83
N TYR A 557 0.62 -21.94 -11.85
CA TYR A 557 0.20 -21.32 -10.58
C TYR A 557 0.91 -21.98 -9.40
N PRO A 558 1.04 -21.26 -8.26
CA PRO A 558 1.47 -21.87 -7.02
C PRO A 558 0.56 -23.03 -6.59
N THR A 559 1.15 -24.02 -5.94
CA THR A 559 0.42 -25.12 -5.31
C THR A 559 0.38 -24.92 -3.80
N GLU A 560 -0.59 -25.52 -3.11
CA GLU A 560 -0.63 -25.49 -1.63
C GLU A 560 0.69 -25.97 -1.01
N ALA A 561 1.33 -26.96 -1.63
CA ALA A 561 2.60 -27.51 -1.17
C ALA A 561 3.80 -26.55 -1.33
N SER A 562 3.70 -25.52 -2.19
CA SER A 562 4.80 -24.58 -2.43
C SER A 562 4.94 -23.50 -1.36
N GLY A 563 3.93 -23.24 -0.54
CA GLY A 563 3.90 -22.11 0.39
C GLY A 563 3.71 -20.73 -0.27
N ASP A 564 3.89 -20.62 -1.59
CA ASP A 564 3.71 -19.40 -2.38
C ASP A 564 2.23 -19.11 -2.73
N LEU A 565 1.28 -19.98 -2.33
CA LEU A 565 -0.14 -19.81 -2.62
C LEU A 565 -0.78 -18.79 -1.67
N ILE A 566 -1.37 -17.75 -2.25
CA ILE A 566 -2.17 -16.75 -1.54
C ILE A 566 -3.64 -17.18 -1.59
N LEU A 567 -4.21 -17.57 -0.44
CA LEU A 567 -5.53 -18.21 -0.37
C LEU A 567 -6.69 -17.29 -0.79
N ASP A 568 -6.60 -16.00 -0.45
CA ASP A 568 -7.56 -14.95 -0.82
C ASP A 568 -7.38 -14.47 -2.27
N GLN A 569 -6.24 -14.79 -2.91
CA GLN A 569 -5.97 -14.49 -4.31
C GLN A 569 -5.37 -15.71 -5.02
N PRO A 570 -6.14 -16.79 -5.22
CA PRO A 570 -5.57 -18.04 -5.72
C PRO A 570 -5.25 -18.00 -7.22
N ASN A 571 -5.62 -16.95 -7.95
CA ASN A 571 -5.47 -16.84 -9.41
C ASN A 571 -4.18 -16.11 -9.84
N LEU A 572 -3.20 -15.94 -8.94
CA LEU A 572 -1.93 -15.28 -9.25
C LEU A 572 -0.98 -16.21 -10.03
N ILE A 573 -0.59 -15.77 -11.23
CA ILE A 573 0.30 -16.52 -12.12
C ILE A 573 1.70 -16.57 -11.51
N LYS A 574 2.29 -17.76 -11.33
CA LYS A 574 3.69 -17.89 -10.91
C LYS A 574 4.65 -17.75 -12.09
N THR A 575 4.32 -18.44 -13.19
CA THR A 575 5.16 -18.44 -14.39
C THR A 575 4.30 -18.59 -15.63
N ALA A 576 4.62 -17.83 -16.67
CA ALA A 576 4.00 -17.95 -17.98
C ALA A 576 5.04 -18.36 -19.04
N TYR A 577 4.68 -19.26 -19.94
CA TYR A 577 5.53 -19.66 -21.06
C TYR A 577 4.85 -19.34 -22.38
N LEU A 578 5.56 -18.64 -23.26
CA LEU A 578 5.12 -18.45 -24.64
C LEU A 578 5.56 -19.68 -25.45
N ALA A 579 4.62 -20.44 -25.95
CA ALA A 579 4.84 -21.66 -26.71
C ALA A 579 4.27 -21.55 -28.12
N ARG A 580 4.55 -22.58 -28.92
CA ARG A 580 3.94 -22.73 -30.24
C ARG A 580 2.51 -23.21 -30.05
N TYR A 581 1.56 -22.60 -30.74
CA TYR A 581 0.21 -23.12 -30.84
C TYR A 581 0.22 -24.45 -31.62
N ASP A 582 -0.32 -25.50 -31.02
CA ASP A 582 -0.35 -26.85 -31.60
C ASP A 582 -1.78 -27.39 -31.84
N GLY A 583 -2.80 -26.56 -31.63
CA GLY A 583 -4.20 -26.89 -31.89
C GLY A 583 -5.07 -27.04 -30.64
N GLN A 584 -6.32 -27.45 -30.87
CA GLN A 584 -7.28 -27.73 -29.81
C GLN A 584 -6.97 -29.08 -29.13
N ARG A 585 -7.06 -29.12 -27.80
CA ARG A 585 -6.94 -30.33 -26.99
C ARG A 585 -8.29 -30.69 -26.35
N SER A 586 -8.39 -31.90 -25.79
CA SER A 586 -9.58 -32.31 -25.02
C SER A 586 -9.67 -31.54 -23.71
N CYS A 587 -10.90 -31.26 -23.30
CA CYS A 587 -11.23 -30.79 -21.94
C CYS A 587 -11.28 -31.99 -20.99
N GLY A 588 -11.20 -31.78 -19.68
CA GLY A 588 -11.30 -32.84 -18.67
C GLY A 588 -10.00 -33.63 -18.45
N ARG A 589 -8.85 -33.02 -18.78
CA ARG A 589 -7.51 -33.62 -18.62
C ARG A 589 -6.66 -32.78 -17.67
N ASP A 590 -5.62 -33.38 -17.11
CA ASP A 590 -4.51 -32.63 -16.51
C ASP A 590 -3.96 -31.58 -17.50
N PHE A 591 -3.51 -30.43 -16.98
CA PHE A 591 -2.99 -29.37 -17.85
C PHE A 591 -1.69 -29.78 -18.54
N GLY A 592 -0.88 -30.59 -17.86
CA GLY A 592 0.41 -31.10 -18.30
C GLY A 592 1.61 -30.39 -17.67
N SER A 593 2.79 -30.93 -17.94
CA SER A 593 4.07 -30.37 -17.49
C SER A 593 4.48 -29.12 -18.29
N THR A 594 5.43 -28.35 -17.74
CA THR A 594 6.05 -27.21 -18.43
C THR A 594 6.57 -27.59 -19.83
N PRO A 595 6.44 -26.68 -20.81
CA PRO A 595 6.86 -26.98 -22.18
C PRO A 595 8.38 -27.16 -22.25
N ALA A 596 8.86 -28.16 -23.01
CA ALA A 596 10.30 -28.40 -23.17
C ALA A 596 11.03 -27.28 -23.95
N SER A 597 10.30 -26.55 -24.79
CA SER A 597 10.81 -25.42 -25.57
C SER A 597 9.82 -24.26 -25.53
N SER A 598 10.34 -23.04 -25.42
CA SER A 598 9.53 -21.82 -25.37
C SER A 598 10.20 -20.68 -26.15
N TYR A 599 9.37 -19.72 -26.56
CA TYR A 599 9.81 -18.42 -27.10
C TYR A 599 10.13 -17.45 -25.96
N ALA A 600 9.40 -17.55 -24.85
CA ALA A 600 9.64 -16.76 -23.65
C ALA A 600 9.23 -17.55 -22.40
N ARG A 601 9.85 -17.22 -21.27
CA ARG A 601 9.41 -17.56 -19.92
C ARG A 601 9.32 -16.26 -19.12
N VAL A 602 8.21 -16.03 -18.45
CA VAL A 602 7.98 -14.85 -17.60
C VAL A 602 7.74 -15.32 -16.17
N GLU A 603 8.55 -14.82 -15.25
CA GLU A 603 8.46 -15.10 -13.82
C GLU A 603 7.89 -13.89 -13.11
N TYR A 604 6.90 -14.12 -12.23
CA TYR A 604 6.18 -13.07 -11.53
C TYR A 604 6.64 -12.98 -10.08
N SER A 605 6.78 -11.75 -9.60
CA SER A 605 6.96 -11.45 -8.19
C SER A 605 5.75 -10.69 -7.69
N TYR A 606 5.33 -10.99 -6.48
CA TYR A 606 4.19 -10.35 -5.82
C TYR A 606 4.57 -9.90 -4.42
N GLN A 607 3.87 -8.90 -3.93
CA GLN A 607 3.99 -8.38 -2.57
C GLN A 607 2.65 -7.78 -2.14
N ARG A 608 2.42 -7.62 -0.83
CA ARG A 608 1.26 -6.84 -0.37
C ARG A 608 1.43 -5.36 -0.70
N LEU A 609 0.33 -4.65 -0.95
CA LEU A 609 0.34 -3.22 -1.22
C LEU A 609 1.04 -2.44 -0.09
N SER A 610 0.79 -2.80 1.17
CA SER A 610 1.41 -2.20 2.35
C SER A 610 2.94 -2.39 2.34
N GLU A 611 3.42 -3.59 2.02
CA GLU A 611 4.85 -3.89 1.93
C GLU A 611 5.50 -3.10 0.80
N PHE A 612 4.85 -3.03 -0.36
CA PHE A 612 5.31 -2.21 -1.49
C PHE A 612 5.44 -0.75 -1.10
N LEU A 613 4.36 -0.16 -0.57
CA LEU A 613 4.31 1.26 -0.26
C LEU A 613 5.29 1.63 0.86
N ALA A 614 5.49 0.74 1.84
CA ALA A 614 6.48 0.91 2.90
C ALA A 614 7.92 0.87 2.36
N GLY A 615 8.22 -0.02 1.42
CA GLY A 615 9.54 -0.12 0.77
C GLY A 615 9.92 1.11 -0.06
N GLN A 616 8.97 1.99 -0.36
CA GLN A 616 9.20 3.24 -1.10
C GLN A 616 9.42 4.46 -0.21
N ILE A 617 9.29 4.34 1.11
CA ILE A 617 9.44 5.48 2.02
C ILE A 617 10.92 5.74 2.24
N GLN A 618 11.37 6.96 1.95
CA GLN A 618 12.75 7.42 2.16
C GLN A 618 12.94 8.05 3.55
#